data_AF-G9ERZ9-F1
#
_entry.id   AF-G9ERZ9-F1
#
_cell.length_a   1.000
_cell.length_b   1.000
_cell.length_c   1.000
_cell.angle_alpha   90.00
_cell.angle_beta   90.00
_cell.angle_gamma   90.00
#
_symmetry.space_group_name_H-M   'P 1'
#
loop_
_entity.id
_entity.type
_entity.pdbx_description
1 polymer ?
#
loop_
_entity_poly.entity_id
_entity_poly.type
_entity_poly.pdbx_seq_one_letter_code
_entity_poly.pdbx_strand_id
1 'polypeptide(L)'
;MFFSCPQKAKHSYFFGKQIDDLAAVLSSYINREADFPYSKLHDLYTAIELIENNHMKTSLLARLNKDVISRLYQHNPKLYSLYVHINAHITELMEADSADYATQISSIP
;
A
#
# COMPACT_ATOMS: atom_id res chain seq x y z
N MET A 1 -20.52 25.54 -11.88
CA MET A 1 -21.13 24.57 -10.95
C MET A 1 -20.74 23.19 -11.49
N PHE A 2 -19.96 22.30 -10.85
CA PHE A 2 -19.66 22.02 -9.45
C PHE A 2 -18.17 21.63 -9.32
N PHE A 3 -17.42 22.27 -8.42
CA PHE A 3 -16.13 21.76 -7.94
C PHE A 3 -16.39 20.95 -6.67
N SER A 4 -16.65 19.66 -6.82
CA SER A 4 -16.74 18.76 -5.68
C SER A 4 -15.82 17.57 -5.93
N CYS A 5 -14.57 17.67 -5.47
CA CYS A 5 -13.94 16.75 -4.50
C CYS A 5 -12.40 16.95 -4.42
N PRO A 6 -11.89 17.99 -3.73
CA PRO A 6 -10.44 18.17 -3.56
C PRO A 6 -9.82 17.35 -2.42
N GLN A 7 -10.61 16.64 -1.59
CA GLN A 7 -10.07 15.92 -0.43
C GLN A 7 -9.51 14.53 -0.76
N LYS A 8 -10.17 13.75 -1.63
CA LYS A 8 -9.71 12.41 -2.01
C LYS A 8 -8.34 12.42 -2.71
N ALA A 9 -8.11 13.42 -3.57
CA ALA A 9 -6.84 13.59 -4.28
C ALA A 9 -5.67 14.01 -3.37
N LYS A 10 -5.94 14.71 -2.27
CA LYS A 10 -4.90 15.16 -1.33
C LYS A 10 -4.37 14.00 -0.48
N HIS A 11 -5.25 13.10 -0.05
CA HIS A 11 -4.85 11.95 0.75
C HIS A 11 -4.04 10.94 -0.07
N SER A 12 -4.48 10.62 -1.30
CA SER A 12 -3.71 9.73 -2.18
C SER A 12 -2.34 10.30 -2.55
N TYR A 13 -2.26 11.62 -2.77
CA TYR A 13 -0.99 12.30 -3.00
C TYR A 13 -0.05 12.25 -1.78
N PHE A 14 -0.57 12.44 -0.57
CA PHE A 14 0.22 12.39 0.66
C PHE A 14 0.83 11.01 0.91
N PHE A 15 0.03 9.94 0.82
CA PHE A 15 0.54 8.57 0.95
C PHE A 15 1.50 8.21 -0.19
N GLY A 16 1.19 8.61 -1.42
CA GLY A 16 2.08 8.42 -2.56
C GLY A 16 3.46 9.04 -2.33
N LYS A 17 3.51 10.28 -1.84
CA LYS A 17 4.77 10.95 -1.53
C LYS A 17 5.57 10.22 -0.45
N GLN A 18 4.92 9.74 0.61
CA GLN A 18 5.62 8.97 1.64
C GLN A 18 6.20 7.65 1.14
N ILE A 19 5.49 6.98 0.21
CA ILE A 19 6.03 5.79 -0.47
C ILE A 19 7.25 6.17 -1.30
N ASP A 20 7.18 7.27 -2.04
CA ASP A 20 8.30 7.76 -2.86
C ASP A 20 9.52 8.14 -2.00
N ASP A 21 9.30 8.79 -0.85
CA ASP A 21 10.36 9.12 0.11
C ASP A 21 11.03 7.84 0.67
N LEU A 22 10.26 6.80 1.01
CA LEU A 22 10.82 5.51 1.44
C LEU A 22 11.57 4.80 0.31
N ALA A 23 11.05 4.85 -0.92
CA ALA A 23 11.70 4.27 -2.09
C ALA A 23 13.03 4.98 -2.42
N ALA A 24 13.12 6.29 -2.19
CA ALA A 24 14.36 7.03 -2.34
C ALA A 24 15.40 6.62 -1.29
N VAL A 25 14.99 6.47 -0.03
CA VAL A 25 15.90 6.04 1.05
C VAL A 25 16.34 4.58 0.88
N LEU A 26 15.49 3.74 0.27
CA LEU A 26 15.81 2.35 -0.06
C LEU A 26 17.06 2.26 -0.95
N SER A 27 17.23 3.17 -1.92
CA SER A 27 18.42 3.19 -2.78
C SER A 27 19.71 3.35 -1.96
N SER A 28 19.74 4.28 -1.01
CA SER A 28 20.89 4.46 -0.10
C SER A 28 21.11 3.26 0.81
N TYR A 29 20.04 2.59 1.26
CA TYR A 29 20.16 1.35 2.03
C TYR A 29 20.78 0.20 1.23
N ILE A 30 20.34 0.02 -0.02
CA ILE A 30 20.88 -1.01 -0.92
C ILE A 30 22.37 -0.80 -1.17
N ASN A 31 22.79 0.45 -1.33
CA ASN A 31 24.20 0.83 -1.47
C ASN A 31 24.99 0.79 -0.15
N ARG A 32 24.36 0.42 0.98
CA ARG A 32 24.93 0.40 2.33
C ARG A 32 25.46 1.76 2.81
N GLU A 33 24.88 2.84 2.30
CA GLU A 33 25.24 4.22 2.64
C GLU A 33 24.51 4.69 3.90
N ALA A 34 23.32 4.15 4.17
CA ALA A 34 22.50 4.51 5.31
C ALA A 34 21.62 3.32 5.77
N ASP A 35 21.19 3.34 7.02
CA ASP A 35 20.20 2.40 7.53
C ASP A 35 18.80 2.71 7.00
N PHE A 36 18.00 1.66 6.76
CA PHE A 36 16.62 1.82 6.33
C PHE A 36 15.71 2.22 7.50
N PRO A 37 14.85 3.25 7.36
CA PRO A 37 13.98 3.73 8.43
C PRO A 37 12.74 2.83 8.61
N TYR A 38 12.92 1.67 9.23
CA TYR A 38 11.85 0.68 9.47
C TYR A 38 10.65 1.23 10.25
N SER A 39 10.86 2.18 11.16
CA SER A 39 9.78 2.85 11.89
C SER A 39 8.83 3.60 10.95
N LYS A 40 9.37 4.38 10.01
CA LYS A 40 8.57 5.11 9.02
C LYS A 40 7.78 4.18 8.10
N LEU A 41 8.37 3.04 7.75
CA LEU A 41 7.67 2.01 6.98
C LEU A 41 6.49 1.43 7.76
N HIS A 42 6.68 1.14 9.04
CA HIS A 42 5.62 0.64 9.91
C HIS A 42 4.50 1.67 10.08
N ASP A 43 4.85 2.93 10.40
CA ASP A 43 3.89 4.02 10.56
C ASP A 43 3.06 4.23 9.28
N LEU A 44 3.71 4.20 8.11
CA LEU A 44 3.03 4.32 6.82
C LEU A 44 2.09 3.15 6.56
N TYR A 45 2.54 1.92 6.80
CA TYR A 45 1.70 0.73 6.66
C TYR A 45 0.46 0.82 7.56
N THR A 46 0.64 1.12 8.86
CA THR A 46 -0.48 1.30 9.79
C THR A 46 -1.41 2.43 9.37
N ALA A 47 -0.89 3.54 8.85
CA ALA A 47 -1.72 4.62 8.35
C ALA A 47 -2.54 4.25 7.10
N ILE A 48 -2.01 3.38 6.24
CA ILE A 48 -2.75 2.83 5.09
C ILE A 48 -3.83 1.84 5.55
N GLU A 49 -3.54 1.00 6.56
CA GLU A 49 -4.50 0.05 7.13
C GLU A 49 -5.75 0.74 7.71
N LEU A 50 -5.60 1.95 8.25
CA LEU A 50 -6.70 2.76 8.79
C LEU A 50 -7.61 3.39 7.71
N ILE A 51 -7.29 3.24 6.42
CA ILE A 51 -8.13 3.77 5.35
C ILE A 51 -9.40 2.92 5.22
N GLU A 52 -10.58 3.53 5.36
CA GLU A 52 -11.87 2.83 5.25
C GLU A 52 -12.18 2.37 3.82
N ASN A 53 -11.67 3.07 2.81
CA ASN A 53 -11.91 2.74 1.41
C ASN A 53 -10.99 1.60 0.94
N ASN A 54 -11.53 0.40 0.79
CA ASN A 54 -10.78 -0.79 0.37
C ASN A 54 -10.04 -0.59 -0.96
N HIS A 55 -10.68 -0.04 -1.99
CA HIS A 55 -10.01 0.21 -3.27
C HIS A 55 -8.77 1.12 -3.12
N MET A 56 -8.87 2.20 -2.34
CA MET A 56 -7.74 3.10 -2.08
C MET A 56 -6.66 2.42 -1.25
N LYS A 57 -7.05 1.66 -0.22
CA LYS A 57 -6.15 0.86 0.61
C LYS A 57 -5.36 -0.14 -0.23
N THR A 58 -6.05 -0.95 -1.03
CA THR A 58 -5.46 -1.94 -1.94
C THR A 58 -4.48 -1.29 -2.89
N SER A 59 -4.85 -0.15 -3.51
CA SER A 59 -3.97 0.56 -4.43
C SER A 59 -2.68 1.06 -3.73
N LEU A 60 -2.80 1.60 -2.51
CA LEU A 60 -1.65 2.09 -1.75
C LEU A 60 -0.77 0.95 -1.22
N LEU A 61 -1.36 -0.14 -0.70
CA LEU A 61 -0.63 -1.33 -0.27
C LEU A 61 0.10 -1.99 -1.44
N ALA A 62 -0.55 -2.13 -2.60
CA ALA A 62 0.07 -2.68 -3.79
C ALA A 62 1.26 -1.84 -4.25
N ARG A 63 1.14 -0.50 -4.20
CA ARG A 63 2.24 0.40 -4.53
C ARG A 63 3.38 0.31 -3.50
N LEU A 64 3.08 0.37 -2.21
CA LEU A 64 4.06 0.23 -1.13
C LEU A 64 4.83 -1.11 -1.26
N ASN A 65 4.10 -2.19 -1.54
CA ASN A 65 4.69 -3.50 -1.72
C ASN A 65 5.61 -3.55 -2.93
N LYS A 66 5.16 -3.04 -4.08
CA LYS A 66 5.93 -3.02 -5.33
C LYS A 66 7.19 -2.16 -5.22
N ASP A 67 7.09 -0.96 -4.68
CA ASP A 67 8.16 0.04 -4.76
C ASP A 67 9.15 -0.08 -3.60
N VAL A 68 8.70 -0.58 -2.44
CA VAL A 68 9.52 -0.65 -1.21
C VAL A 68 9.70 -2.09 -0.73
N ILE A 69 8.64 -2.77 -0.29
CA ILE A 69 8.76 -4.06 0.42
C ILE A 69 9.41 -5.14 -0.45
N SER A 70 9.00 -5.24 -1.73
CA SER A 70 9.48 -6.26 -2.67
C SER A 70 10.99 -6.18 -2.91
N ARG A 71 11.53 -4.96 -2.87
CA ARG A 71 12.97 -4.72 -3.02
C ARG A 71 13.68 -4.87 -1.68
N LEU A 72 13.07 -4.38 -0.61
CA LEU A 72 13.65 -4.44 0.73
C LEU A 72 13.85 -5.90 1.20
N TYR A 73 12.94 -6.83 0.92
CA TYR A 73 13.13 -8.25 1.30
C TYR A 73 14.28 -8.92 0.53
N GLN A 74 14.56 -8.51 -0.71
CA GLN A 74 15.66 -9.07 -1.51
C GLN A 74 17.02 -8.79 -0.87
N HIS A 75 17.14 -7.67 -0.16
CA HIS A 75 18.35 -7.28 0.55
C HIS A 75 18.32 -7.62 2.05
N ASN A 76 17.13 -7.76 2.63
CA ASN A 76 16.93 -8.20 4.01
C ASN A 76 15.89 -9.35 4.08
N PRO A 77 16.33 -10.62 3.97
CA PRO A 77 15.42 -11.77 3.90
C PRO A 77 14.58 -11.98 5.16
N LYS A 78 14.92 -11.34 6.29
CA LYS A 78 14.11 -11.38 7.52
C LYS A 78 12.72 -10.75 7.32
N LEU A 79 12.55 -9.95 6.28
CA LEU A 79 11.29 -9.27 5.94
C LEU A 79 10.40 -10.10 5.00
N TYR A 80 10.83 -11.31 4.63
CA TYR A 80 10.04 -12.18 3.77
C TYR A 80 8.64 -12.47 4.35
N SER A 81 8.53 -12.65 5.66
CA SER A 81 7.23 -12.83 6.33
C SER A 81 6.30 -11.64 6.15
N LEU A 82 6.83 -10.42 6.26
CA LEU A 82 6.08 -9.18 6.04
C LEU A 82 5.62 -9.07 4.57
N TYR A 83 6.49 -9.40 3.63
CA TYR A 83 6.14 -9.42 2.20
C TYR A 83 4.99 -10.39 1.91
N VAL A 84 5.05 -11.62 2.44
CA VAL A 84 3.96 -12.60 2.25
C VAL A 84 2.67 -12.11 2.87
N HIS A 85 2.73 -11.54 4.08
CA HIS A 85 1.55 -11.01 4.77
C HIS A 85 0.86 -9.89 3.98
N ILE A 86 1.63 -8.91 3.48
CA ILE A 86 1.08 -7.80 2.69
C ILE A 86 0.46 -8.31 1.37
N ASN A 87 1.10 -9.28 0.70
CA ASN A 87 0.53 -9.86 -0.52
C ASN A 87 -0.78 -10.60 -0.27
N ALA A 88 -0.85 -11.39 0.81
CA ALA A 88 -2.08 -12.07 1.21
C ALA A 88 -3.19 -11.04 1.47
N HIS A 89 -2.88 -9.98 2.22
CA HIS A 89 -3.85 -8.94 2.54
C HIS A 89 -4.36 -8.19 1.30
N ILE A 90 -3.48 -7.83 0.36
CA ILE A 90 -3.88 -7.25 -0.94
C ILE A 90 -4.82 -8.18 -1.68
N THR A 91 -4.53 -9.49 -1.67
CA THR A 91 -5.34 -10.50 -2.38
C THR A 91 -6.73 -10.61 -1.75
N GLU A 92 -6.81 -10.69 -0.42
CA GLU A 92 -8.08 -10.73 0.32
C GLU A 92 -8.94 -9.50 0.03
N LEU A 93 -8.34 -8.30 0.00
CA LEU A 93 -9.07 -7.08 -0.32
C LEU A 93 -9.59 -7.05 -1.76
N MET A 94 -8.82 -7.59 -2.71
CA MET A 94 -9.23 -7.70 -4.12
C MET A 94 -10.37 -8.71 -4.30
N GLU A 95 -10.32 -9.84 -3.60
CA GLU A 95 -11.38 -10.86 -3.60
C GLU A 95 -12.66 -10.35 -2.96
N ALA A 96 -12.57 -9.61 -1.85
CA ALA A 96 -13.70 -8.97 -1.19
C ALA A 96 -14.39 -7.94 -2.11
N ASP A 97 -13.61 -7.09 -2.79
CA ASP A 97 -14.16 -6.12 -3.76
C ASP A 97 -14.85 -6.81 -4.93
N SER A 98 -14.37 -7.98 -5.39
CA SER A 98 -14.96 -8.70 -6.53
C SER A 98 -16.16 -9.58 -6.16
N ALA A 99 -16.25 -10.08 -4.92
CA ALA A 99 -17.41 -10.78 -4.39
C ALA A 99 -18.63 -9.86 -4.17
N ASP A 100 -18.40 -8.58 -3.84
CA ASP A 100 -19.45 -7.58 -3.68
C ASP A 100 -20.20 -7.34 -5.00
N TYR A 101 -19.48 -7.28 -6.14
CA TYR A 101 -20.10 -7.19 -7.45
C TYR A 101 -20.96 -8.42 -7.77
N ALA A 102 -20.47 -9.64 -7.53
CA ALA A 102 -21.21 -10.87 -7.84
C ALA A 102 -22.55 -10.99 -7.08
N THR A 103 -22.61 -10.45 -5.87
CA THR A 103 -23.82 -10.46 -5.02
C THR A 103 -24.87 -9.45 -5.50
N GLN A 104 -24.45 -8.32 -6.07
CA GLN A 104 -25.36 -7.30 -6.61
C GLN A 104 -26.01 -7.73 -7.94
N ILE A 105 -25.35 -8.54 -8.77
CA ILE A 105 -25.89 -8.98 -10.08
C ILE A 105 -26.90 -10.13 -9.95
N SER A 106 -26.89 -10.91 -8.86
CA SER A 106 -27.88 -11.97 -8.62
C SER A 106 -29.19 -11.46 -8.00
N SER A 107 -29.25 -10.18 -7.61
CA SER A 107 -30.42 -9.53 -7.02
C SER A 107 -31.19 -8.64 -8.01
N ILE A 108 -30.88 -8.71 -9.31
CA ILE A 108 -31.67 -8.08 -10.37
C ILE A 108 -32.76 -9.09 -10.78
N PRO A 109 -34.05 -8.85 -10.47
CA PRO A 109 -35.15 -9.73 -10.85
C PRO A 109 -35.38 -9.78 -12.36
#